data_AF-A0A9P1AH96-F1
#
_entry.id   AF-A0A9P1AH96-F1
#
_cell.length_a   1.000
_cell.length_b   1.000
_cell.length_c   1.000
_cell.angle_alpha   90.00
_cell.angle_beta   90.00
_cell.angle_gamma   90.00
#
_symmetry.space_group_name_H-M   'P 1'
#
loop_
_entity.id
_entity.type
_entity.pdbx_description
1 polymer ?
#
loop_
_entity_poly.entity_id
_entity_poly.type
_entity_poly.pdbx_seq_one_letter_code
_entity_poly.pdbx_strand_id
1 'polypeptide(L)'
;MNFGLAFHRICQQLHLWSRHFKTRRAYCAISLLNYSADLILISWMFSRQPVFLDVLFCVSSALIGISITGLYLKRPSVMLPDVLYKVIVSACALFNAILDADNGTSGAAPRLCMVSVALLSHIYENYFLFNAIAAFYREQEGVENSRPPPSYNLFAKSAPKASNVSLRKCENAAESVENGKSEEPPPPTYEFAMEKIREKMEKERIDSV
;
A
#
# COMPACT_ATOMS: atom_id res chain seq x y z
N MET A 1 -4.67 -6.06 43.75
CA MET A 1 -4.08 -4.96 42.95
C MET A 1 -4.46 -5.16 41.48
N ASN A 2 -5.26 -4.27 40.91
CA ASN A 2 -5.90 -4.43 39.59
C ASN A 2 -4.99 -3.96 38.44
N PHE A 3 -3.80 -4.52 38.33
CA PHE A 3 -2.82 -4.13 37.30
C PHE A 3 -3.34 -4.38 35.87
N GLY A 4 -4.05 -5.49 35.64
CA GLY A 4 -4.61 -5.82 34.33
C GLY A 4 -5.71 -4.87 33.85
N LEU A 5 -6.56 -4.38 34.76
CA LEU A 5 -7.64 -3.43 34.44
C LEU A 5 -7.09 -2.01 34.18
N ALA A 6 -6.04 -1.62 34.91
CA ALA A 6 -5.33 -0.37 34.66
C ALA A 6 -4.59 -0.43 33.31
N PHE A 7 -3.89 -1.52 33.02
CA PHE A 7 -3.20 -1.73 31.75
C PHE A 7 -4.20 -1.77 30.58
N HIS A 8 -5.33 -2.45 30.73
CA HIS A 8 -6.38 -2.48 29.70
C HIS A 8 -7.00 -1.10 29.45
N ARG A 9 -7.25 -0.30 30.50
CA ARG A 9 -7.73 1.09 30.34
C ARG A 9 -6.69 1.98 29.69
N ILE A 10 -5.42 1.83 30.05
CA ILE A 10 -4.31 2.56 29.44
C ILE A 10 -4.16 2.18 27.97
N CYS A 11 -4.23 0.89 27.64
CA CYS A 11 -4.24 0.40 26.25
C CYS A 11 -5.46 0.90 25.48
N GLN A 12 -6.65 0.90 26.06
CA GLN A 12 -7.85 1.45 25.43
C GLN A 12 -7.73 2.97 25.22
N GLN A 13 -7.21 3.70 26.20
CA GLN A 13 -6.97 5.13 26.08
C GLN A 13 -5.91 5.43 25.02
N LEU A 14 -4.83 4.65 24.94
CA LEU A 14 -3.84 4.71 23.85
C LEU A 14 -4.47 4.42 22.48
N HIS A 15 -5.36 3.44 22.39
CA HIS A 15 -6.08 3.08 21.18
C HIS A 15 -7.07 4.18 20.73
N LEU A 16 -7.70 4.87 21.67
CA LEU A 16 -8.58 6.03 21.44
C LEU A 16 -7.77 7.29 21.09
N TRP A 17 -6.61 7.49 21.71
CA TRP A 17 -5.70 8.60 21.40
C TRP A 17 -5.05 8.43 20.02
N SER A 18 -4.71 7.19 19.64
CA SER A 18 -4.21 6.82 18.31
C SER A 18 -5.17 7.25 17.19
N ARG A 19 -6.49 7.17 17.43
CA ARG A 19 -7.52 7.67 16.51
C ARG A 19 -7.57 9.19 16.38
N HIS A 20 -7.14 9.93 17.40
CA HIS A 20 -7.26 11.41 17.45
C HIS A 20 -6.01 12.16 16.97
N PHE A 21 -4.84 11.53 17.01
CA PHE A 21 -3.61 12.11 16.47
C PHE A 21 -3.50 11.81 14.98
N LYS A 22 -3.44 12.85 14.15
CA LYS A 22 -3.03 12.77 12.73
C LYS A 22 -1.96 11.67 12.57
N THR A 23 -2.33 10.60 11.87
CA THR A 23 -1.77 9.23 11.91
C THR A 23 -0.25 9.11 12.01
N ARG A 24 0.52 10.05 11.44
CA ARG A 24 2.00 10.05 11.48
C ARG A 24 2.58 10.40 12.85
N ARG A 25 2.00 11.36 13.57
CA ARG A 25 2.52 11.78 14.88
C ARG A 25 2.29 10.69 15.93
N ALA A 26 1.14 10.02 15.87
CA ALA A 26 0.83 8.88 16.71
C ALA A 26 1.81 7.73 16.48
N TYR A 27 2.03 7.37 15.21
CA TYR A 27 2.97 6.32 14.86
C TYR A 27 4.39 6.63 15.33
N CYS A 28 4.89 7.84 15.05
CA CYS A 28 6.21 8.27 15.51
C CYS A 28 6.37 8.16 17.05
N ALA A 29 5.35 8.57 17.81
CA ALA A 29 5.38 8.44 19.27
C ALA A 29 5.43 6.97 19.72
N ILE A 30 4.64 6.09 19.09
CA ILE A 30 4.65 4.65 19.39
C ILE A 30 6.02 4.03 19.02
N SER A 31 6.56 4.37 17.85
CA SER A 31 7.87 3.88 17.41
C SER A 31 9.02 4.32 18.33
N LEU A 32 8.96 5.55 18.87
CA LEU A 32 9.94 6.04 19.84
C LEU A 32 9.82 5.34 21.20
N LEU A 33 8.58 5.09 21.66
CA LEU A 33 8.34 4.33 22.88
C LEU A 33 8.89 2.90 22.74
N ASN A 34 8.59 2.23 21.63
CA ASN A 34 9.09 0.88 21.37
C ASN A 34 10.61 0.85 21.19
N TYR A 35 11.18 1.85 20.51
CA TYR A 35 12.64 2.02 20.44
C TYR A 35 13.27 2.12 21.85
N SER A 36 12.71 2.95 22.73
CA SER A 36 13.23 3.07 24.10
C SER A 36 13.11 1.77 24.91
N ALA A 37 12.02 1.01 24.72
CA ALA A 37 11.85 -0.29 25.35
C ALA A 37 12.90 -1.29 24.83
N ASP A 38 13.17 -1.29 23.53
CA ASP A 38 14.15 -2.15 22.89
C ASP A 38 15.58 -1.86 23.40
N LEU A 39 15.95 -0.59 23.56
CA LEU A 39 17.23 -0.22 24.16
C LEU A 39 17.39 -0.73 25.61
N ILE A 40 16.32 -0.70 26.40
CA ILE A 40 16.32 -1.26 27.75
C ILE A 40 16.54 -2.77 27.70
N LEU A 41 15.85 -3.47 26.79
CA LEU A 41 15.99 -4.91 26.60
C LEU A 41 17.40 -5.30 26.15
N ILE A 42 17.95 -4.61 25.15
CA ILE A 42 19.32 -4.83 24.65
C ILE A 42 20.33 -4.60 25.79
N SER A 43 20.14 -3.52 26.56
CA SER A 43 21.01 -3.21 27.69
C SER A 43 20.99 -4.32 28.75
N TRP A 44 19.81 -4.90 29.02
CA TRP A 44 19.70 -6.02 29.95
C TRP A 44 20.33 -7.31 29.43
N MET A 45 20.13 -7.64 28.15
CA MET A 45 20.68 -8.85 27.55
C MET A 45 22.20 -8.81 27.44
N PHE A 46 22.76 -7.68 27.04
CA PHE A 46 24.18 -7.54 26.71
C PHE A 46 24.97 -6.69 27.72
N SER A 47 24.44 -6.53 28.93
CA SER A 47 25.08 -5.77 30.02
C SER A 47 26.55 -6.16 30.28
N ARG A 48 26.91 -7.43 30.03
CA ARG A 48 28.27 -7.95 30.24
C ARG A 48 29.20 -7.78 29.03
N GLN A 49 28.69 -7.33 27.88
CA GLN A 49 29.42 -7.24 26.62
C GLN A 49 29.25 -5.84 26.01
N PRO A 50 30.06 -4.86 26.46
CA PRO A 50 29.87 -3.46 26.08
C PRO A 50 30.02 -3.21 24.58
N VAL A 51 30.93 -3.90 23.91
CA VAL A 51 31.15 -3.75 22.45
C VAL A 51 29.92 -4.17 21.64
N PHE A 52 29.26 -5.27 22.01
CA PHE A 52 28.04 -5.72 21.33
C PHE A 52 26.87 -4.78 21.60
N LEU A 53 26.79 -4.26 22.82
CA LEU A 53 25.79 -3.27 23.21
C LEU A 53 25.93 -2.00 22.34
N ASP A 54 27.13 -1.43 22.22
CA ASP A 54 27.36 -0.23 21.41
C ASP A 54 26.98 -0.42 19.94
N VAL A 55 27.34 -1.57 19.35
CA VAL A 55 26.97 -1.91 17.98
C VAL A 55 25.45 -2.00 17.81
N LEU A 56 24.75 -2.69 18.72
CA LEU A 56 23.29 -2.81 18.66
C LEU A 56 22.59 -1.47 18.87
N PHE A 57 23.10 -0.61 19.75
CA PHE A 57 22.60 0.76 19.92
C PHE A 57 22.78 1.59 18.65
N CYS A 58 23.93 1.51 17.99
CA CYS A 58 24.17 2.18 16.70
C CYS A 58 23.23 1.68 15.61
N VAL A 59 23.06 0.36 15.47
CA VAL A 59 22.16 -0.24 14.48
C VAL A 59 20.71 0.18 14.76
N SER A 60 20.25 0.08 16.00
CA SER A 60 18.89 0.47 16.39
C SER A 60 18.65 1.96 16.14
N SER A 61 19.62 2.83 16.46
CA SER A 61 19.55 4.28 16.19
C SER A 61 19.47 4.60 14.69
N ALA A 62 20.22 3.87 13.86
CA ALA A 62 20.18 4.05 12.41
C ALA A 62 18.83 3.60 11.83
N LEU A 63 18.32 2.45 12.27
CA LEU A 63 17.04 1.90 11.82
C LEU A 63 15.85 2.78 12.17
N ILE A 64 15.79 3.29 13.40
CA ILE A 64 14.72 4.24 13.79
C ILE A 64 14.82 5.54 12.98
N GLY A 65 16.02 6.02 12.68
CA GLY A 65 16.24 7.19 11.82
C GLY A 65 15.73 6.96 10.39
N ILE A 66 16.03 5.81 9.81
CA ILE A 66 15.53 5.40 8.48
C ILE A 66 13.99 5.27 8.51
N SER A 67 13.44 4.66 9.55
CA SER A 67 11.99 4.47 9.75
C SER A 67 11.25 5.80 9.83
N ILE A 68 11.72 6.74 10.65
CA ILE A 68 11.17 8.09 10.76
C ILE A 68 11.26 8.81 9.41
N THR A 69 12.41 8.72 8.74
CA THR A 69 12.59 9.32 7.41
C THR A 69 11.60 8.75 6.38
N GLY A 70 11.40 7.42 6.38
CA GLY A 70 10.40 6.75 5.55
C GLY A 70 8.97 7.23 5.82
N LEU A 71 8.63 7.46 7.09
CA LEU A 71 7.34 8.01 7.50
C LEU A 71 7.12 9.44 6.94
N TYR A 72 8.15 10.29 6.93
CA TYR A 72 8.07 11.64 6.38
C TYR A 72 7.98 11.65 4.85
N LEU A 73 8.70 10.74 4.19
CA LEU A 73 8.67 10.55 2.73
C LEU A 73 7.42 9.82 2.22
N LYS A 74 6.46 9.48 3.10
CA LYS A 74 5.26 8.69 2.80
C LYS A 74 5.56 7.33 2.12
N ARG A 75 6.71 6.73 2.41
CA ARG A 75 7.07 5.39 1.91
C ARG A 75 7.14 4.40 3.06
N PRO A 76 6.01 3.78 3.43
CA PRO A 76 5.97 2.91 4.59
C PRO A 76 6.77 1.61 4.40
N SER A 77 7.08 1.20 3.16
CA SER A 77 7.94 0.04 2.88
C SER A 77 9.37 0.20 3.41
N VAL A 78 9.87 1.44 3.55
CA VAL A 78 11.22 1.73 4.08
C VAL A 78 11.29 1.50 5.60
N MET A 79 10.14 1.37 6.26
CA MET A 79 10.04 1.18 7.71
C MET A 79 10.12 -0.30 8.11
N LEU A 80 9.96 -1.22 7.14
CA LEU A 80 9.96 -2.66 7.36
C LEU A 80 11.23 -3.19 8.07
N PRO A 81 12.46 -2.76 7.70
CA PRO A 81 13.68 -3.26 8.32
C PRO A 81 13.77 -2.93 9.82
N ASP A 82 13.34 -1.73 10.23
CA ASP A 82 13.29 -1.31 11.64
C ASP A 82 12.35 -2.20 12.45
N VAL A 83 11.17 -2.46 11.88
CA VAL A 83 10.17 -3.25 12.58
C VAL A 83 10.54 -4.73 12.67
N LEU A 84 11.16 -5.30 11.63
CA LEU A 84 11.70 -6.66 11.67
C LEU A 84 12.81 -6.80 12.71
N TYR A 85 13.71 -5.81 12.78
CA TYR A 85 14.77 -5.79 13.78
C TYR A 85 14.20 -5.82 15.20
N LYS A 86 13.24 -4.96 15.52
CA LYS A 86 12.57 -4.92 16.84
C LYS A 86 11.89 -6.25 17.20
N VAL A 87 11.29 -6.95 16.23
CA VAL A 87 10.68 -8.27 16.47
C VAL A 87 11.74 -9.31 16.77
N ILE A 88 12.84 -9.33 16.03
CA ILE A 88 13.95 -10.28 16.24
C ILE A 88 14.59 -10.04 17.61
N VAL A 89 14.94 -8.79 17.93
CA VAL A 89 15.54 -8.44 19.23
C VAL A 89 14.60 -8.79 20.38
N SER A 90 13.31 -8.47 20.26
CA SER A 90 12.32 -8.82 21.27
C SER A 90 12.12 -10.34 21.41
N ALA A 91 12.20 -11.11 20.33
CA ALA A 91 12.15 -12.57 20.39
C ALA A 91 13.39 -13.13 21.10
N CYS A 92 14.58 -12.62 20.78
CA CYS A 92 15.82 -12.99 21.49
C CYS A 92 15.75 -12.63 22.98
N ALA A 93 15.22 -11.45 23.32
CA ALA A 93 14.98 -11.04 24.71
C ALA A 93 13.99 -11.96 25.42
N LEU A 94 12.94 -12.40 24.72
CA LEU A 94 11.95 -13.33 25.27
C LEU A 94 12.57 -14.68 25.59
N PHE A 95 13.36 -15.25 24.67
CA PHE A 95 14.08 -16.50 24.92
C PHE A 95 15.04 -16.36 26.10
N ASN A 96 15.79 -15.26 26.17
CA ASN A 96 16.70 -15.03 27.28
C ASN A 96 15.95 -14.92 28.63
N ALA A 97 14.79 -14.26 28.65
CA ALA A 97 13.95 -14.15 29.84
C ALA A 97 13.33 -15.50 30.26
N ILE A 98 13.01 -16.37 29.31
CA ILE A 98 12.55 -17.74 29.58
C ILE A 98 13.69 -18.56 30.20
N LEU A 99 14.90 -18.49 29.62
CA LEU A 99 16.07 -19.17 30.17
C LEU A 99 16.41 -18.68 31.59
N ASP A 100 16.32 -17.37 31.84
CA ASP A 100 16.50 -16.81 33.19
C ASP A 100 15.45 -17.32 34.18
N ALA A 101 14.21 -17.54 33.72
CA ALA A 101 13.12 -18.11 34.52
C ALA A 101 13.34 -19.59 34.83
N ASP A 102 13.78 -20.37 33.84
CA ASP A 102 14.09 -21.79 33.99
C ASP A 102 15.30 -22.01 34.90
N ASN A 103 16.29 -21.12 34.85
CA ASN A 103 17.46 -21.14 35.73
C ASN A 103 17.15 -20.70 37.19
N GLY A 104 15.89 -20.36 37.50
CA GLY A 104 15.48 -19.98 38.84
C GLY A 104 16.03 -18.64 39.32
N THR A 105 16.36 -17.74 38.38
CA THR A 105 16.96 -16.44 38.72
C THR A 105 15.95 -15.56 39.46
N SER A 106 16.34 -14.99 40.60
CA SER A 106 15.48 -14.08 41.37
C SER A 106 15.03 -12.89 40.51
N GLY A 107 13.72 -12.67 40.41
CA GLY A 107 13.13 -11.60 39.60
C GLY A 107 12.91 -11.93 38.12
N ALA A 108 13.01 -13.20 37.69
CA ALA A 108 12.75 -13.58 36.30
C ALA A 108 11.30 -13.38 35.86
N ALA A 109 10.31 -13.69 36.72
CA ALA A 109 8.89 -13.54 36.41
C ALA A 109 8.46 -12.11 35.98
N PRO A 110 8.79 -11.03 36.74
CA PRO A 110 8.46 -9.67 36.30
C PRO A 110 9.24 -9.24 35.05
N ARG A 111 10.48 -9.73 34.85
CA ARG A 111 11.24 -9.48 33.61
C ARG A 111 10.56 -10.10 32.41
N LEU A 112 10.15 -11.36 32.51
CA LEU A 112 9.42 -12.07 31.46
C LEU A 112 8.09 -11.38 31.12
N CYS A 113 7.39 -10.87 32.13
CA CYS A 113 6.17 -10.08 31.92
C CYS A 113 6.44 -8.78 31.15
N MET A 114 7.48 -8.02 31.53
CA MET A 114 7.88 -6.80 30.81
C MET A 114 8.29 -7.08 29.36
N VAL A 115 9.08 -8.13 29.12
CA VAL A 115 9.49 -8.53 27.77
C VAL A 115 8.28 -8.95 26.93
N SER A 116 7.33 -9.67 27.52
CA SER A 116 6.09 -10.06 26.84
C SER A 116 5.24 -8.85 26.47
N VAL A 117 5.13 -7.86 27.35
CA VAL A 117 4.43 -6.59 27.05
C VAL A 117 5.12 -5.83 25.92
N ALA A 118 6.47 -5.77 25.91
CA ALA A 118 7.23 -5.16 24.84
C ALA A 118 7.00 -5.86 23.50
N LEU A 119 7.02 -7.20 23.47
CA LEU A 119 6.72 -8.00 22.29
C LEU A 119 5.32 -7.71 21.74
N LEU A 120 4.31 -7.67 22.61
CA LEU A 120 2.94 -7.32 22.21
C LEU A 120 2.84 -5.90 21.64
N SER A 121 3.59 -4.95 22.20
CA SER A 121 3.68 -3.58 21.68
C SER A 121 4.31 -3.55 20.28
N HIS A 122 5.36 -4.35 20.03
CA HIS A 122 5.98 -4.48 18.70
C HIS A 122 5.02 -5.13 17.68
N ILE A 123 4.23 -6.12 18.10
CA ILE A 123 3.20 -6.72 17.24
C ILE A 123 2.11 -5.70 16.90
N TYR A 124 1.72 -4.86 17.86
CA TYR A 124 0.71 -3.83 17.63
C TYR A 124 1.22 -2.73 16.67
N GLU A 125 2.48 -2.29 16.82
CA GLU A 125 3.12 -1.35 15.87
C GLU A 125 3.17 -1.95 14.46
N ASN A 126 3.53 -3.22 14.33
CA ASN A 126 3.49 -3.97 13.07
C ASN A 126 2.11 -3.96 12.43
N TYR A 127 1.08 -4.35 13.19
CA TYR A 127 -0.29 -4.42 12.71
C TYR A 127 -0.76 -3.05 12.18
N PHE A 128 -0.45 -1.98 12.92
CA PHE A 128 -0.76 -0.63 12.48
C PHE A 128 0.01 -0.24 11.21
N LEU A 129 1.29 -0.55 11.12
CA LEU A 129 2.10 -0.28 9.93
C LEU A 129 1.57 -1.03 8.70
N PHE A 130 1.25 -2.32 8.82
CA PHE A 130 0.69 -3.10 7.72
C PHE A 130 -0.67 -2.57 7.27
N ASN A 131 -1.54 -2.17 8.21
CA ASN A 131 -2.80 -1.52 7.87
C ASN A 131 -2.59 -0.20 7.14
N ALA A 132 -1.60 0.61 7.55
CA ALA A 132 -1.25 1.84 6.87
C ALA A 132 -0.65 1.60 5.47
N ILE A 133 0.17 0.56 5.31
CA ILE A 133 0.71 0.12 4.02
C ILE A 133 -0.43 -0.32 3.09
N ALA A 134 -1.33 -1.18 3.57
CA ALA A 134 -2.46 -1.67 2.79
C ALA A 134 -3.39 -0.54 2.35
N ALA A 135 -3.66 0.43 3.23
CA ALA A 135 -4.41 1.63 2.86
C ALA A 135 -3.69 2.46 1.78
N PHE A 136 -2.37 2.62 1.89
CA PHE A 136 -1.57 3.34 0.89
C PHE A 136 -1.57 2.67 -0.50
N TYR A 137 -1.49 1.34 -0.56
CA TYR A 137 -1.60 0.61 -1.82
C TYR A 137 -3.00 0.72 -2.44
N ARG A 138 -4.06 0.65 -1.63
CA ARG A 138 -5.44 0.86 -2.12
C ARG A 138 -5.67 2.26 -2.69
N GLU A 139 -5.06 3.29 -2.09
CA GLU A 139 -5.11 4.65 -2.65
C GLU A 139 -4.36 4.76 -3.98
N GLN A 140 -3.22 4.08 -4.14
CA GLN A 140 -2.49 4.05 -5.43
C GLN A 140 -3.29 3.37 -6.54
N GLU A 141 -3.85 2.18 -6.26
CA GLU A 141 -4.67 1.45 -7.23
C GLU A 141 -5.95 2.23 -7.60
N GLY A 142 -6.56 2.91 -6.62
CA GLY A 142 -7.72 3.77 -6.85
C GLY A 142 -7.43 4.99 -7.75
N VAL A 143 -6.24 5.59 -7.62
CA VAL A 143 -5.81 6.71 -8.47
C VAL A 143 -5.50 6.25 -9.89
N GLU A 144 -4.95 5.06 -10.07
CA GLU A 144 -4.65 4.50 -11.40
C GLU A 144 -5.93 4.14 -12.17
N ASN A 145 -6.97 3.68 -11.47
CA ASN A 145 -8.29 3.39 -12.03
C ASN A 145 -9.22 4.62 -12.17
N SER A 146 -8.79 5.79 -11.68
CA SER A 146 -9.55 7.05 -11.76
C SER A 146 -9.20 7.91 -12.98
N ARG A 147 -8.27 7.46 -13.83
CA ARG A 147 -8.08 8.11 -15.12
C ARG A 147 -9.30 7.80 -15.98
N PRO A 148 -10.12 8.79 -16.37
CA PRO A 148 -11.18 8.54 -17.33
C PRO A 148 -10.55 7.92 -18.58
N PRO A 149 -11.17 6.90 -19.20
CA PRO A 149 -10.65 6.33 -20.43
C PRO A 149 -10.39 7.47 -21.43
N PRO A 150 -9.29 7.41 -22.21
CA PRO A 150 -8.95 8.46 -23.16
C PRO A 150 -10.17 8.75 -24.05
N SER A 151 -10.68 9.97 -23.94
CA SER A 151 -11.83 10.42 -24.72
C SER A 151 -11.36 10.64 -26.16
N TYR A 152 -11.68 9.69 -27.04
CA TYR A 152 -11.41 9.78 -28.49
C TYR A 152 -12.18 10.91 -29.19
N ASN A 153 -13.03 11.66 -28.47
CA ASN A 153 -13.85 12.75 -29.01
C ASN A 153 -13.05 14.00 -29.43
N LEU A 154 -11.73 14.03 -29.23
CA LEU A 154 -10.89 15.16 -29.65
C LEU A 154 -10.54 15.15 -31.14
N PHE A 155 -10.70 14.03 -31.85
CA PHE A 155 -10.45 13.95 -33.30
C PHE A 155 -11.68 14.30 -34.16
N ALA A 156 -12.88 14.36 -33.58
CA ALA A 156 -14.11 14.67 -34.32
C ALA A 156 -14.38 16.18 -34.50
N LYS A 157 -13.59 17.06 -33.88
CA LYS A 157 -13.81 18.53 -33.91
C LYS A 157 -12.87 19.32 -34.81
N SER A 158 -11.97 18.67 -35.54
CA SER A 158 -11.12 19.32 -36.55
C SER A 158 -11.65 19.15 -37.98
N ALA A 159 -12.97 19.07 -38.16
CA ALA A 159 -13.56 19.38 -39.46
C ALA A 159 -13.59 20.91 -39.62
N PRO A 160 -12.96 21.49 -40.65
CA PRO A 160 -12.95 22.94 -40.84
C PRO A 160 -14.39 23.42 -41.07
N LYS A 161 -14.83 24.42 -40.30
CA LYS A 161 -16.08 25.15 -40.56
C LYS A 161 -15.98 25.78 -41.95
N ALA A 162 -16.70 25.22 -42.92
CA ALA A 162 -16.94 25.89 -44.19
C ALA A 162 -17.77 27.16 -43.95
N SER A 163 -17.23 28.26 -44.44
CA SER A 163 -17.77 29.61 -44.39
C SER A 163 -19.15 29.74 -45.01
N ASN A 164 -20.02 30.50 -44.35
CA ASN A 164 -21.32 30.95 -44.84
C ASN A 164 -21.19 31.66 -46.21
N VAL A 165 -21.89 31.15 -47.25
CA VAL A 165 -22.41 31.99 -48.34
C VAL A 165 -23.82 31.54 -48.73
N SER A 166 -24.63 32.56 -48.98
CA SER A 166 -26.07 32.66 -49.16
C SER A 166 -26.64 32.15 -50.51
N LEU A 167 -27.87 31.62 -50.45
CA LEU A 167 -29.02 31.72 -51.39
C LEU A 167 -29.00 31.17 -52.84
N ARG A 168 -30.16 30.53 -53.16
CA ARG A 168 -30.85 30.26 -54.47
C ARG A 168 -30.43 28.98 -55.21
N LYS A 169 -31.26 28.26 -55.97
CA LYS A 169 -32.71 28.11 -56.21
C LYS A 169 -32.82 27.04 -57.33
N CYS A 170 -33.76 26.09 -57.20
CA CYS A 170 -34.39 25.24 -58.25
C CYS A 170 -33.61 24.15 -59.03
N GLU A 171 -34.18 22.93 -58.91
CA GLU A 171 -34.68 22.01 -59.95
C GLU A 171 -33.77 21.21 -60.91
N ASN A 172 -33.88 19.88 -60.77
CA ASN A 172 -34.01 18.80 -61.77
C ASN A 172 -33.32 18.93 -63.14
N ALA A 173 -32.36 18.03 -63.43
CA ALA A 173 -32.44 17.00 -64.48
C ALA A 173 -31.06 16.36 -64.73
N ALA A 174 -31.10 15.13 -65.24
CA ALA A 174 -30.00 14.22 -65.54
C ALA A 174 -28.86 14.81 -66.39
N GLU A 175 -27.61 14.41 -66.13
CA GLU A 175 -26.87 13.46 -66.98
C GLU A 175 -25.46 13.19 -66.42
N SER A 176 -25.04 11.95 -66.65
CA SER A 176 -23.76 11.30 -66.39
C SER A 176 -22.53 12.06 -66.91
N VAL A 177 -21.42 12.06 -66.15
CA VAL A 177 -20.07 11.67 -66.64
C VAL A 177 -19.23 11.17 -65.45
N GLU A 178 -18.68 9.96 -65.60
CA GLU A 178 -17.69 9.31 -64.74
C GLU A 178 -16.46 10.20 -64.46
N ASN A 179 -15.96 10.18 -63.23
CA ASN A 179 -14.51 10.23 -63.05
C ASN A 179 -14.10 9.41 -61.83
N GLY A 180 -13.34 8.34 -62.10
CA GLY A 180 -12.95 7.34 -61.14
C GLY A 180 -12.08 7.91 -60.01
N LYS A 181 -12.54 7.70 -58.78
CA LYS A 181 -11.70 7.57 -57.60
C LYS A 181 -12.31 6.48 -56.75
N SER A 182 -11.53 5.41 -56.55
CA SER A 182 -11.76 4.30 -55.64
C SER A 182 -12.35 4.79 -54.31
N GLU A 183 -13.65 4.63 -54.12
CA GLU A 183 -14.30 4.77 -52.82
C GLU A 183 -13.94 3.53 -52.01
N GLU A 184 -13.01 3.66 -51.06
CA GLU A 184 -12.84 2.67 -50.02
C GLU A 184 -14.19 2.52 -49.30
N PRO A 185 -14.72 1.30 -49.16
CA PRO A 185 -15.99 1.10 -48.47
C PRO A 185 -15.83 1.58 -47.02
N PRO A 186 -16.85 2.25 -46.45
CA PRO A 186 -16.81 2.69 -45.05
C PRO A 186 -16.49 1.50 -44.15
N PRO A 187 -15.72 1.70 -43.06
CA PRO A 187 -15.34 0.61 -42.17
C PRO A 187 -16.62 -0.10 -41.69
N PRO A 188 -16.65 -1.44 -41.74
CA PRO A 188 -17.86 -2.18 -41.41
C PRO A 188 -18.30 -1.83 -39.99
N THR A 189 -19.56 -1.41 -39.86
CA THR A 189 -20.20 -1.20 -38.56
C THR A 189 -20.07 -2.49 -37.76
N TYR A 190 -19.89 -2.36 -36.44
CA TYR A 190 -19.67 -3.48 -35.50
C TYR A 190 -20.58 -4.69 -35.74
N GLU A 191 -21.82 -4.46 -36.15
CA GLU A 191 -22.81 -5.50 -36.49
C GLU A 191 -22.36 -6.41 -37.65
N PHE A 192 -21.77 -5.83 -38.70
CA PHE A 192 -21.28 -6.58 -39.86
C PHE A 192 -20.03 -7.42 -39.55
N ALA A 193 -19.19 -6.94 -38.62
CA ALA A 193 -18.03 -7.70 -38.15
C ALA A 193 -18.46 -8.89 -37.28
N MET A 194 -19.49 -8.70 -36.44
CA MET A 194 -20.07 -9.76 -35.61
C MET A 194 -20.75 -10.85 -36.44
N GLU A 195 -21.42 -10.48 -37.53
CA GLU A 195 -22.06 -11.42 -38.45
C GLU A 195 -21.02 -12.28 -39.18
N LYS A 196 -19.94 -11.67 -39.65
CA LYS A 196 -18.83 -12.38 -40.31
C LYS A 196 -18.08 -13.33 -39.37
N ILE A 197 -18.01 -13.01 -38.08
CA ILE A 197 -17.43 -13.90 -37.05
C ILE A 197 -18.37 -15.08 -36.75
N ARG A 198 -19.69 -14.85 -36.71
CA ARG A 198 -20.68 -15.93 -36.54
C ARG A 198 -20.66 -16.90 -37.72
N GLU A 199 -20.66 -16.40 -38.96
CA GLU A 199 -20.58 -17.25 -40.15
C GLU A 199 -19.31 -18.10 -40.16
N LYS A 200 -18.17 -17.54 -39.71
CA LYS A 200 -16.91 -18.28 -39.63
C LYS A 200 -16.94 -19.36 -38.56
N MET A 201 -17.51 -19.07 -37.38
CA MET A 201 -17.65 -20.08 -36.31
C MET A 201 -18.64 -21.20 -36.68
N GLU A 202 -19.70 -20.89 -37.44
CA GLU A 202 -20.66 -21.89 -37.87
C GLU A 202 -20.08 -22.81 -38.96
N LYS A 203 -19.25 -22.26 -39.85
CA LYS A 203 -18.51 -23.03 -40.86
C LYS A 203 -17.46 -23.95 -40.23
N GLU A 204 -16.69 -23.47 -39.26
CA GLU A 204 -15.70 -24.27 -38.52
C GLU A 204 -16.37 -25.40 -37.69
N ARG A 205 -17.64 -25.23 -37.29
CA ARG A 205 -18.41 -26.26 -36.58
C ARG A 205 -18.88 -27.39 -37.50
N ILE A 206 -19.26 -27.06 -38.73
CA ILE A 206 -19.72 -28.04 -39.73
C ILE A 206 -18.55 -28.87 -40.27
N ASP A 207 -17.36 -28.27 -40.42
CA ASP A 207 -16.16 -28.96 -40.90
C ASP A 207 -15.50 -29.86 -39.83
N SER A 208 -16.06 -29.91 -38.61
CA SER A 208 -15.55 -30.68 -37.47
C SER A 208 -16.38 -31.95 -37.13
N VAL A 209 -17.35 -32.30 -37.98
CA VAL A 209 -18.20 -33.51 -37.86
C VAL A 209 -17.92 -34.49 -38.99
#